data_AF-A0AAX1PJT8-F1
#
_entry.id   AF-A0AAX1PJT8-F1
#
_cell.length_a   1.000
_cell.length_b   1.000
_cell.length_c   1.000
_cell.angle_alpha   90.00
_cell.angle_beta   90.00
_cell.angle_gamma   90.00
#
_symmetry.space_group_name_H-M   'P 1'
#
loop_
_entity.id
_entity.type
_entity.pdbx_description
1 polymer ?
#
loop_
_entity_poly.entity_id
_entity_poly.type
_entity_poly.pdbx_seq_one_letter_code
_entity_poly.pdbx_strand_id
1 'polypeptide(L)'
;MKTYIYYPGMEVRDELWLKFALLYLERLAFVFTISEKSGLTTLLSTLEQRTDLLAERPEPAFFADITPQLESQLGGLVAPDFARHKVFGNRELITRWRQSANHDCFCPTQAGLERLHGFCLTHGFASQDEGGIKMARRFANLLSMRLAREWALANEGALITDHDYLDRLLHLLESRYHNRGGQDCFHLEIPLQVPTHLSEISFEELIALRARSGFRQQLAEFHQALDAMLTMLGSGYAEPAALTRFELAQQGLNQLLGPATHSLPLTTLISCSLPAMAMIHQLKASHPTSNLIFHPIKKSHFHQRKSQHFFTRLGQVKS
;
A
#
# COMPACT_ATOMS: atom_id res chain seq x y z
N MET A 1 -7.94 -13.47 -5.52
CA MET A 1 -7.90 -12.03 -5.81
C MET A 1 -7.25 -11.33 -4.64
N LYS A 2 -6.16 -10.63 -4.89
CA LYS A 2 -5.38 -9.89 -3.92
C LYS A 2 -6.03 -8.54 -3.64
N THR A 3 -6.19 -8.21 -2.36
CA THR A 3 -6.67 -6.89 -1.93
C THR A 3 -5.49 -5.97 -1.67
N TYR A 4 -5.43 -4.87 -2.41
CA TYR A 4 -4.46 -3.80 -2.24
C TYR A 4 -5.06 -2.68 -1.39
N ILE A 5 -4.40 -2.36 -0.29
CA ILE A 5 -4.85 -1.33 0.66
C ILE A 5 -4.01 -0.08 0.40
N TYR A 6 -4.67 0.97 -0.10
CA TYR A 6 -3.99 2.25 -0.27
C TYR A 6 -3.73 2.89 1.09
N TYR A 7 -2.52 3.42 1.26
CA TYR A 7 -2.11 4.05 2.49
C TYR A 7 -1.13 5.20 2.24
N PRO A 8 -0.93 6.12 3.20
CA PRO A 8 -1.71 6.32 4.41
C PRO A 8 -2.81 7.36 4.25
N GLY A 9 -3.16 7.70 3.01
CA GLY A 9 -4.34 8.50 2.73
C GLY A 9 -5.60 7.74 3.12
N MET A 10 -6.62 8.47 3.57
CA MET A 10 -7.96 7.92 3.75
C MET A 10 -8.61 7.55 2.41
N GLU A 11 -8.06 8.11 1.33
CA GLU A 11 -8.42 7.88 -0.06
C GLU A 11 -7.17 7.97 -0.94
N VAL A 12 -7.30 7.57 -2.20
CA VAL A 12 -6.25 7.75 -3.21
C VAL A 12 -5.96 9.22 -3.45
N ARG A 13 -4.73 9.52 -3.86
CA ARG A 13 -4.26 10.90 -4.02
C ARG A 13 -5.07 11.73 -5.02
N ASP A 14 -5.39 11.17 -6.17
CA ASP A 14 -6.05 11.86 -7.27
C ASP A 14 -6.66 10.86 -8.27
N GLU A 15 -7.38 11.39 -9.26
CA GLU A 15 -8.00 10.60 -10.33
C GLU A 15 -6.99 9.77 -11.12
N LEU A 16 -5.79 10.31 -11.40
CA LEU A 16 -4.76 9.59 -12.15
C LEU A 16 -4.35 8.30 -11.42
N TRP A 17 -4.24 8.35 -10.10
CA TRP A 17 -3.99 7.16 -9.29
C TRP A 17 -5.12 6.13 -9.36
N LEU A 18 -6.37 6.59 -9.39
CA LEU A 18 -7.52 5.71 -9.55
C LEU A 18 -7.59 5.07 -10.95
N LYS A 19 -7.18 5.80 -12.00
CA LYS A 19 -7.03 5.25 -13.36
C LYS A 19 -5.97 4.15 -13.41
N PHE A 20 -4.82 4.36 -12.76
CA PHE A 20 -3.81 3.31 -12.59
C PHE A 20 -4.38 2.09 -11.87
N ALA A 21 -5.12 2.31 -10.78
CA ALA A 21 -5.73 1.22 -10.01
C ALA A 21 -6.71 0.38 -10.85
N LEU A 22 -7.51 1.01 -11.70
CA LEU A 22 -8.42 0.32 -12.62
C LEU A 22 -7.69 -0.62 -13.59
N LEU A 23 -6.49 -0.24 -14.03
CA LEU A 23 -5.70 -1.05 -14.95
C LEU A 23 -5.00 -2.22 -14.25
N TYR A 24 -4.46 -1.99 -13.05
CA TYR A 24 -3.46 -2.88 -12.47
C TYR A 24 -3.83 -3.56 -11.16
N LEU A 25 -4.84 -3.12 -10.42
CA LEU A 25 -5.19 -3.75 -9.14
C LEU A 25 -6.38 -4.69 -9.31
N GLU A 26 -6.29 -5.89 -8.72
CA GLU A 26 -7.47 -6.78 -8.64
C GLU A 26 -8.54 -6.15 -7.78
N ARG A 27 -8.18 -5.77 -6.54
CA ARG A 27 -9.07 -5.10 -5.59
C ARG A 27 -8.31 -3.96 -4.90
N LEU A 28 -8.97 -2.81 -4.72
CA LEU A 28 -8.48 -1.62 -4.03
C LEU A 28 -9.33 -1.35 -2.81
N ALA A 29 -8.68 -1.07 -1.69
CA ALA A 29 -9.34 -0.96 -0.42
C ALA A 29 -8.80 0.23 0.38
N PHE A 30 -9.66 0.78 1.22
CA PHE A 30 -9.35 1.86 2.14
C PHE A 30 -9.74 1.43 3.55
N VAL A 31 -8.89 1.79 4.52
CA VAL A 31 -9.19 1.55 5.92
C VAL A 31 -10.35 2.42 6.39
N PHE A 32 -10.31 3.69 6.01
CA PHE A 32 -11.30 4.67 6.41
C PHE A 32 -12.39 4.77 5.35
N THR A 33 -13.59 5.10 5.81
CA THR A 33 -14.66 5.58 4.95
C THR A 33 -14.21 6.88 4.32
N ILE A 34 -14.42 7.01 3.02
CA ILE A 34 -14.02 8.21 2.29
C ILE A 34 -14.98 9.33 2.68
N SER A 35 -14.41 10.48 3.05
CA SER A 35 -15.16 11.64 3.50
C SER A 35 -16.08 12.15 2.39
N GLU A 36 -17.30 12.54 2.72
CA GLU A 36 -18.22 13.21 1.78
C GLU A 36 -17.62 14.51 1.21
N LYS A 37 -16.64 15.09 1.90
CA LYS A 37 -15.90 16.28 1.45
C LYS A 37 -14.84 15.95 0.40
N SER A 38 -14.65 14.67 0.05
CA SER A 38 -13.74 14.25 -1.02
C SER A 38 -14.31 14.58 -2.39
N GLY A 39 -13.45 15.10 -3.27
CA GLY A 39 -13.76 15.28 -4.69
C GLY A 39 -13.91 13.96 -5.47
N LEU A 40 -13.55 12.81 -4.89
CA LEU A 40 -13.62 11.49 -5.53
C LEU A 40 -14.88 10.70 -5.17
N THR A 41 -15.69 11.14 -4.21
CA THR A 41 -16.83 10.38 -3.66
C THR A 41 -17.78 9.85 -4.75
N THR A 42 -18.22 10.72 -5.66
CA THR A 42 -19.13 10.35 -6.77
C THR A 42 -18.50 9.32 -7.70
N LEU A 43 -17.22 9.50 -8.01
CA LEU A 43 -16.48 8.61 -8.89
C LEU A 43 -16.30 7.23 -8.25
N LEU A 44 -15.92 7.18 -6.97
CA LEU A 44 -15.78 5.93 -6.22
C LEU A 44 -17.10 5.16 -6.12
N SER A 45 -18.22 5.86 -5.91
CA SER A 45 -19.55 5.25 -5.94
C SER A 45 -19.86 4.64 -7.31
N THR A 46 -19.49 5.34 -8.39
CA THR A 46 -19.63 4.82 -9.76
C THR A 46 -18.79 3.56 -9.96
N LEU A 47 -17.55 3.54 -9.48
CA LEU A 47 -16.67 2.36 -9.57
C LEU A 47 -17.16 1.19 -8.74
N GLU A 48 -17.72 1.44 -7.55
CA GLU A 48 -18.34 0.42 -6.69
C GLU A 48 -19.50 -0.28 -7.40
N GLN A 49 -20.31 0.47 -8.14
CA GLN A 49 -21.48 -0.05 -8.85
C GLN A 49 -21.12 -0.76 -10.16
N ARG A 50 -20.06 -0.33 -10.85
CA ARG A 50 -19.80 -0.74 -12.25
C ARG A 50 -18.57 -1.59 -12.43
N THR A 51 -17.73 -1.74 -11.41
CA THR A 51 -16.48 -2.50 -11.49
C THR A 51 -16.31 -3.40 -10.29
N ASP A 52 -15.41 -4.36 -10.42
CA ASP A 52 -14.90 -5.17 -9.32
C ASP A 52 -13.63 -4.57 -8.71
N LEU A 53 -13.32 -3.27 -8.91
CA LEU A 53 -12.11 -2.68 -8.34
C LEU A 53 -12.21 -2.51 -6.83
N LEU A 54 -13.30 -1.94 -6.30
CA LEU A 54 -13.34 -1.58 -4.87
C LEU A 54 -13.65 -2.80 -4.00
N ALA A 55 -12.74 -3.10 -3.08
CA ALA A 55 -12.85 -4.16 -2.08
C ALA A 55 -13.92 -3.82 -1.04
N GLU A 56 -14.34 -4.85 -0.29
CA GLU A 56 -15.13 -4.65 0.91
C GLU A 56 -14.34 -3.84 1.95
N ARG A 57 -15.05 -2.99 2.70
CA ARG A 57 -14.46 -2.19 3.77
C ARG A 57 -14.24 -3.04 5.01
N PRO A 58 -13.30 -2.68 5.90
CA PRO A 58 -13.12 -3.43 7.14
C PRO A 58 -14.40 -3.38 7.98
N GLU A 59 -14.82 -4.54 8.50
CA GLU A 59 -15.99 -4.64 9.36
C GLU A 59 -15.75 -3.94 10.72
N PRO A 60 -16.81 -3.47 11.42
CA PRO A 60 -16.68 -2.86 12.74
C PRO A 60 -15.94 -3.76 13.75
N ALA A 61 -16.14 -5.08 13.69
CA ALA A 61 -15.49 -6.04 14.56
C ALA A 61 -13.95 -6.02 14.43
N PHE A 62 -13.44 -5.86 13.21
CA PHE A 62 -12.00 -5.75 12.98
C PHE A 62 -11.39 -4.57 13.74
N PHE A 63 -12.06 -3.40 13.74
CA PHE A 63 -11.58 -2.24 14.50
C PHE A 63 -11.65 -2.46 16.00
N ALA A 64 -12.72 -3.08 16.50
CA ALA A 64 -12.86 -3.41 17.91
C ALA A 64 -11.70 -4.31 18.41
N ASP A 65 -11.27 -5.27 17.61
CA ASP A 65 -10.21 -6.21 17.95
C ASP A 65 -8.82 -5.55 18.03
N ILE A 66 -8.50 -4.64 17.11
CA ILE A 66 -7.17 -4.00 17.03
C ILE A 66 -7.04 -2.76 17.91
N THR A 67 -8.15 -2.09 18.24
CA THR A 67 -8.14 -0.81 18.97
C THR A 67 -7.41 -0.89 20.32
N PRO A 68 -7.61 -1.91 21.18
CA PRO A 68 -6.89 -2.00 22.45
C PRO A 68 -5.36 -2.01 22.30
N GLN A 69 -4.84 -2.69 21.28
CA GLN A 69 -3.41 -2.73 21.00
C GLN A 69 -2.90 -1.36 20.52
N LEU A 70 -3.68 -0.67 19.68
CA LEU A 70 -3.34 0.67 19.21
C LEU A 70 -3.35 1.68 20.35
N GLU A 71 -4.37 1.67 21.21
CA GLU A 71 -4.43 2.51 22.40
C GLU A 71 -3.24 2.27 23.33
N SER A 72 -2.86 1.02 23.57
CA SER A 72 -1.68 0.68 24.37
C SER A 72 -0.39 1.28 23.78
N GLN A 73 -0.21 1.19 22.47
CA GLN A 73 0.94 1.77 21.78
C GLN A 73 0.95 3.31 21.83
N LEU A 74 -0.22 3.93 21.70
CA LEU A 74 -0.38 5.38 21.79
C LEU A 74 -0.27 5.89 23.22
N GLY A 75 -0.70 5.10 24.20
CA GLY A 75 -0.59 5.39 25.63
C GLY A 75 0.87 5.63 26.06
N GLY A 76 1.81 4.90 25.47
CA GLY A 76 3.24 5.15 25.67
C GLY A 76 3.72 6.53 25.19
N LEU A 77 3.02 7.19 24.28
CA LEU A 77 3.37 8.53 23.78
C LEU A 77 2.94 9.64 24.73
N VAL A 78 1.95 9.37 25.59
CA VAL A 78 1.46 10.31 26.61
C VAL A 78 2.07 10.03 27.99
N ALA A 79 2.92 9.01 28.11
CA ALA A 79 3.60 8.67 29.33
C ALA A 79 4.54 9.82 29.77
N PRO A 80 4.62 10.15 31.07
CA PRO A 80 5.44 11.27 31.56
C PRO A 80 6.93 11.15 31.23
N ASP A 81 7.42 9.92 31.12
CA ASP A 81 8.81 9.53 30.84
C ASP A 81 9.10 9.38 29.34
N PHE A 82 8.12 9.62 28.46
CA PHE A 82 8.34 9.58 27.01
C PHE A 82 9.32 10.67 26.58
N ALA A 83 10.45 10.25 26.00
CA ALA A 83 11.45 11.16 25.41
C ALA A 83 11.43 11.12 23.88
N ARG A 84 11.61 9.92 23.28
CA ARG A 84 11.74 9.75 21.84
C ARG A 84 11.37 8.34 21.37
N HIS A 85 10.77 8.26 20.19
CA HIS A 85 10.52 7.05 19.44
C HIS A 85 10.95 7.22 17.97
N LYS A 86 11.48 6.16 17.37
CA LYS A 86 11.97 6.17 15.98
C LYS A 86 10.90 6.55 14.93
N VAL A 87 9.64 6.22 15.19
CA VAL A 87 8.51 6.46 14.27
C VAL A 87 7.61 7.62 14.72
N PHE A 88 7.36 7.74 16.03
CA PHE A 88 6.43 8.74 16.57
C PHE A 88 7.13 10.07 16.87
N GLY A 89 8.45 10.13 16.71
CA GLY A 89 9.24 11.33 16.95
C GLY A 89 9.53 11.55 18.42
N ASN A 90 9.57 12.81 18.84
CA ASN A 90 9.92 13.25 20.19
C ASN A 90 8.73 13.91 20.88
N ARG A 91 8.89 14.23 22.16
CA ARG A 91 7.85 14.86 22.98
C ARG A 91 7.34 16.17 22.39
N GLU A 92 8.19 16.96 21.73
CA GLU A 92 7.80 18.22 21.08
C GLU A 92 6.83 17.96 19.91
N LEU A 93 7.09 16.93 19.09
CA LEU A 93 6.18 16.54 18.01
C LEU A 93 4.83 16.07 18.55
N ILE A 94 4.82 15.25 19.60
CA ILE A 94 3.58 14.81 20.26
C ILE A 94 2.80 16.01 20.81
N THR A 95 3.50 16.97 21.42
CA THR A 95 2.88 18.21 21.93
C THR A 95 2.23 18.99 20.79
N ARG A 96 2.89 19.10 19.64
CA ARG A 96 2.30 19.75 18.45
C ARG A 96 1.06 19.03 17.93
N TRP A 97 1.06 17.70 17.92
CA TRP A 97 -0.12 16.95 17.49
C TRP A 97 -1.34 17.16 18.39
N ARG A 98 -1.14 17.58 19.65
CA ARG A 98 -2.22 17.83 20.61
C ARG A 98 -2.75 19.27 20.60
N GLN A 99 -2.14 20.15 19.81
CA GLN A 99 -2.59 21.52 19.68
C GLN A 99 -3.72 21.58 18.66
N SER A 100 -4.90 22.05 19.06
CA SER A 100 -6.08 22.11 18.19
C SER A 100 -5.86 22.94 16.92
N ALA A 101 -4.97 23.93 16.95
CA ALA A 101 -4.58 24.71 15.77
C ALA A 101 -3.94 23.87 14.66
N ASN A 102 -3.39 22.69 15.00
CA ASN A 102 -2.82 21.74 14.05
C ASN A 102 -3.82 20.66 13.62
N HIS A 103 -5.07 20.66 14.10
CA HIS A 103 -6.06 19.64 13.75
C HIS A 103 -6.71 19.96 12.40
N ASP A 104 -6.01 19.62 11.31
CA ASP A 104 -6.33 19.99 9.93
C ASP A 104 -6.80 18.82 9.04
N CYS A 105 -6.67 17.59 9.53
CA CYS A 105 -7.02 16.37 8.81
C CYS A 105 -8.30 15.76 9.37
N PHE A 106 -9.36 15.70 8.56
CA PHE A 106 -10.65 15.15 8.95
C PHE A 106 -10.66 13.62 8.84
N CYS A 107 -11.15 12.96 9.88
CA CYS A 107 -11.43 11.53 9.93
C CYS A 107 -12.93 11.34 10.18
N PRO A 108 -13.68 10.74 9.23
CA PRO A 108 -15.12 10.57 9.40
C PRO A 108 -15.45 9.57 10.50
N THR A 109 -16.64 9.72 11.09
CA THR A 109 -17.24 8.70 11.95
C THR A 109 -17.43 7.42 11.15
N GLN A 110 -17.00 6.31 11.73
CA GLN A 110 -17.10 5.00 11.12
C GLN A 110 -17.31 3.96 12.21
N ALA A 111 -18.22 3.02 11.93
CA ALA A 111 -18.57 1.96 12.85
C ALA A 111 -17.33 1.14 13.24
N GLY A 112 -17.13 0.94 14.54
CA GLY A 112 -15.99 0.21 15.13
C GLY A 112 -14.81 1.12 15.53
N LEU A 113 -14.75 2.37 15.06
CA LEU A 113 -13.68 3.32 15.41
C LEU A 113 -14.03 4.25 16.58
N GLU A 114 -15.22 4.14 17.16
CA GLU A 114 -15.73 5.04 18.21
C GLU A 114 -14.80 5.07 19.42
N ARG A 115 -14.30 3.90 19.83
CA ARG A 115 -13.37 3.78 20.95
C ARG A 115 -12.04 4.50 20.66
N LEU A 116 -11.47 4.28 19.47
CA LEU A 116 -10.24 4.94 19.06
C LEU A 116 -10.42 6.46 18.95
N HIS A 117 -11.54 6.92 18.40
CA HIS A 117 -11.88 8.34 18.35
C HIS A 117 -12.00 8.93 19.76
N GLY A 118 -12.68 8.24 20.67
CA GLY A 118 -12.80 8.62 22.08
C GLY A 118 -11.44 8.74 22.77
N PHE A 119 -10.51 7.81 22.53
CA PHE A 119 -9.14 7.90 23.00
C PHE A 119 -8.41 9.14 22.46
N CYS A 120 -8.51 9.40 21.15
CA CYS A 120 -7.88 10.57 20.53
C CYS A 120 -8.42 11.90 21.08
N LEU A 121 -9.73 12.00 21.29
CA LEU A 121 -10.38 13.17 21.90
C LEU A 121 -9.94 13.36 23.36
N THR A 122 -9.99 12.30 24.16
CA THR A 122 -9.67 12.33 25.60
C THR A 122 -8.22 12.77 25.85
N HIS A 123 -7.28 12.36 24.99
CA HIS A 123 -5.87 12.72 25.12
C HIS A 123 -5.48 13.97 24.31
N GLY A 124 -6.44 14.61 23.65
CA GLY A 124 -6.25 15.87 22.93
C GLY A 124 -5.54 15.71 21.59
N PHE A 125 -5.38 14.50 21.06
CA PHE A 125 -4.85 14.25 19.71
C PHE A 125 -5.85 14.60 18.59
N ALA A 126 -7.11 14.84 18.97
CA ALA A 126 -8.16 15.21 18.06
C ALA A 126 -9.08 16.29 18.65
N SER A 127 -9.81 16.95 17.78
CA SER A 127 -10.94 17.82 18.11
C SER A 127 -12.19 17.26 17.46
N GLN A 128 -13.34 17.41 18.14
CA GLN A 128 -14.63 17.05 17.55
C GLN A 128 -14.92 17.91 16.32
N ASP A 129 -15.45 17.30 15.27
CA ASP A 129 -15.99 17.98 14.10
C ASP A 129 -17.35 17.38 13.74
N GLU A 130 -18.11 18.07 12.89
CA GLU A 130 -19.37 17.51 12.39
C GLU A 130 -19.09 16.25 11.56
N GLY A 131 -19.74 15.14 11.93
CA GLY A 131 -19.58 13.85 11.24
C GLY A 131 -18.25 13.13 11.48
N GLY A 132 -17.43 13.54 12.45
CA GLY A 132 -16.16 12.88 12.74
C GLY A 132 -15.23 13.61 13.70
N ILE A 133 -13.92 13.46 13.51
CA ILE A 133 -12.89 14.15 14.29
C ILE A 133 -11.86 14.80 13.36
N LYS A 134 -11.21 15.86 13.83
CA LYS A 134 -10.03 16.45 13.18
C LYS A 134 -8.78 16.15 13.99
N MET A 135 -7.71 15.77 13.30
CA MET A 135 -6.42 15.43 13.89
C MET A 135 -5.29 16.16 13.16
N ALA A 136 -4.12 16.23 13.78
CA ALA A 136 -2.93 16.62 13.04
C ALA A 136 -2.65 15.62 11.90
N ARG A 137 -2.46 16.10 10.67
CA ARG A 137 -2.24 15.24 9.48
C ARG A 137 -1.19 14.14 9.67
N ARG A 138 -0.06 14.45 10.31
CA ARG A 138 1.00 13.45 10.58
C ARG A 138 0.55 12.36 11.54
N PHE A 139 -0.29 12.69 12.51
CA PHE A 139 -0.89 11.71 13.42
C PHE A 139 -1.93 10.86 12.71
N ALA A 140 -2.81 11.48 11.90
CA ALA A 140 -3.78 10.77 11.07
C ALA A 140 -3.10 9.77 10.12
N ASN A 141 -2.02 10.18 9.44
CA ASN A 141 -1.24 9.28 8.57
C ASN A 141 -0.69 8.09 9.37
N LEU A 142 -0.14 8.31 10.56
CA LEU A 142 0.39 7.23 11.40
C LEU A 142 -0.69 6.23 11.83
N LEU A 143 -1.88 6.71 12.18
CA LEU A 143 -3.02 5.84 12.48
C LEU A 143 -3.43 5.04 11.24
N SER A 144 -3.57 5.71 10.09
CA SER A 144 -3.91 5.05 8.82
C SER A 144 -2.91 3.96 8.45
N MET A 145 -1.61 4.23 8.60
CA MET A 145 -0.56 3.24 8.33
C MET A 145 -0.71 2.00 9.20
N ARG A 146 -0.96 2.18 10.49
CA ARG A 146 -1.11 1.07 11.44
C ARG A 146 -2.37 0.25 11.14
N LEU A 147 -3.50 0.92 10.96
CA LEU A 147 -4.76 0.26 10.64
C LEU A 147 -4.67 -0.50 9.30
N ALA A 148 -4.07 0.13 8.27
CA ALA A 148 -3.88 -0.50 6.97
C ALA A 148 -3.02 -1.75 7.07
N ARG A 149 -1.94 -1.67 7.84
CA ARG A 149 -1.05 -2.81 8.11
C ARG A 149 -1.79 -3.96 8.81
N GLU A 150 -2.48 -3.70 9.92
CA GLU A 150 -3.21 -4.76 10.62
C GLU A 150 -4.26 -5.39 9.71
N TRP A 151 -4.92 -4.59 8.85
CA TRP A 151 -5.92 -5.10 7.93
C TRP A 151 -5.30 -5.95 6.83
N ALA A 152 -4.16 -5.53 6.27
CA ALA A 152 -3.38 -6.30 5.31
C ALA A 152 -2.96 -7.66 5.89
N LEU A 153 -2.49 -7.68 7.14
CA LEU A 153 -2.08 -8.91 7.81
C LEU A 153 -3.24 -9.85 8.13
N ALA A 154 -4.41 -9.31 8.46
CA ALA A 154 -5.59 -10.10 8.77
C ALA A 154 -6.25 -10.72 7.52
N ASN A 155 -6.05 -10.13 6.34
CA ASN A 155 -6.74 -10.50 5.09
C ASN A 155 -5.78 -10.92 3.97
N GLU A 156 -4.52 -11.22 4.30
CA GLU A 156 -3.47 -11.57 3.33
C GLU A 156 -3.32 -10.53 2.19
N GLY A 157 -3.66 -9.27 2.48
CA GLY A 157 -3.60 -8.14 1.56
C GLY A 157 -2.18 -7.62 1.35
N ALA A 158 -2.06 -6.71 0.40
CA ALA A 158 -0.84 -5.95 0.16
C ALA A 158 -1.07 -4.46 0.37
N LEU A 159 -0.08 -3.76 0.88
CA LEU A 159 -0.11 -2.31 1.01
C LEU A 159 0.42 -1.68 -0.27
N ILE A 160 -0.20 -0.59 -0.72
CA ILE A 160 0.29 0.17 -1.87
C ILE A 160 0.24 1.68 -1.64
N THR A 161 1.27 2.41 -2.07
CA THR A 161 1.32 3.87 -1.92
C THR A 161 2.17 4.54 -3.00
N ASP A 162 1.97 5.84 -3.17
CA ASP A 162 2.85 6.75 -3.91
C ASP A 162 3.64 7.70 -2.98
N HIS A 163 3.51 7.54 -1.66
CA HIS A 163 4.15 8.36 -0.64
C HIS A 163 5.44 7.74 -0.07
N ASP A 164 6.57 7.96 -0.74
CA ASP A 164 7.89 7.39 -0.39
C ASP A 164 8.31 7.60 1.08
N TYR A 165 8.10 8.82 1.61
CA TYR A 165 8.41 9.10 3.02
C TYR A 165 7.58 8.23 3.99
N LEU A 166 6.31 8.00 3.66
CA LEU A 166 5.38 7.28 4.53
C LEU A 166 5.57 5.77 4.39
N ASP A 167 5.92 5.29 3.20
CA ASP A 167 6.33 3.91 2.97
C ASP A 167 7.56 3.54 3.82
N ARG A 168 8.61 4.38 3.80
CA ARG A 168 9.79 4.21 4.65
C ARG A 168 9.45 4.26 6.14
N LEU A 169 8.52 5.12 6.54
CA LEU A 169 8.08 5.24 7.92
C LEU A 169 7.34 3.98 8.39
N LEU A 170 6.54 3.35 7.53
CA LEU A 170 5.87 2.09 7.85
C LEU A 170 6.88 0.96 7.95
N HIS A 171 7.83 0.86 7.03
CA HIS A 171 8.93 -0.10 7.16
C HIS A 171 9.69 0.07 8.47
N LEU A 172 9.93 1.30 8.92
CA LEU A 172 10.53 1.58 10.23
C LEU A 172 9.62 1.17 11.40
N LEU A 173 8.31 1.26 11.25
CA LEU A 173 7.32 0.83 12.24
C LEU A 173 7.28 -0.69 12.39
N GLU A 174 7.36 -1.42 11.28
CA GLU A 174 7.41 -2.88 11.27
C GLU A 174 8.76 -3.45 11.70
N SER A 175 9.80 -2.63 11.60
CA SER A 175 11.16 -3.03 11.89
C SER A 175 11.33 -3.43 13.37
N ARG A 176 11.56 -4.71 13.65
CA ARG A 176 12.02 -5.21 14.96
C ARG A 176 13.48 -5.60 14.83
N TYR A 177 14.37 -4.74 15.31
CA TYR A 177 15.81 -4.94 15.18
C TYR A 177 16.25 -6.20 15.94
N HIS A 178 16.95 -7.09 15.26
CA HIS A 178 17.64 -8.23 15.87
C HIS A 178 19.16 -8.10 15.65
N ASN A 179 19.92 -8.24 16.73
CA ASN A 179 21.37 -7.99 16.76
C ASN A 179 22.22 -9.13 16.16
N ARG A 180 21.60 -10.24 15.70
CA ARG A 180 22.30 -11.38 15.09
C ARG A 180 21.57 -11.85 13.82
N GLY A 181 22.32 -12.30 12.81
CA GLY A 181 21.79 -13.05 11.66
C GLY A 181 20.77 -12.30 10.78
N GLY A 182 21.20 -11.25 10.07
CA GLY A 182 20.35 -10.58 9.09
C GLY A 182 20.04 -11.47 7.87
N GLN A 183 18.79 -11.43 7.41
CA GLN A 183 18.37 -12.08 6.17
C GLN A 183 18.66 -11.19 4.96
N ASP A 184 18.91 -11.78 3.80
CA ASP A 184 19.09 -11.02 2.57
C ASP A 184 17.76 -10.34 2.20
N CYS A 185 17.85 -9.07 1.81
CA CYS A 185 16.72 -8.35 1.25
C CYS A 185 17.18 -7.46 0.11
N PHE A 186 16.30 -7.22 -0.85
CA PHE A 186 16.55 -6.31 -1.95
C PHE A 186 15.25 -5.67 -2.42
N HIS A 187 15.35 -4.51 -3.06
CA HIS A 187 14.21 -3.94 -3.79
C HIS A 187 14.15 -4.55 -5.18
N LEU A 188 12.95 -4.96 -5.59
CA LEU A 188 12.62 -5.33 -6.95
C LEU A 188 11.86 -4.16 -7.57
N GLU A 189 12.25 -3.73 -8.77
CA GLU A 189 11.42 -2.86 -9.60
C GLU A 189 10.86 -3.64 -10.79
N ILE A 190 9.55 -3.56 -10.93
CA ILE A 190 8.77 -4.17 -11.99
C ILE A 190 8.32 -3.04 -12.93
N PRO A 191 8.71 -3.05 -14.21
CA PRO A 191 8.30 -2.03 -15.17
C PRO A 191 6.89 -2.31 -15.67
N LEU A 192 5.88 -1.62 -15.12
CA LEU A 192 4.49 -1.70 -15.58
C LEU A 192 4.29 -0.78 -16.78
N GLN A 193 3.57 -1.24 -17.80
CA GLN A 193 3.25 -0.40 -18.96
C GLN A 193 1.95 0.34 -18.71
N VAL A 194 1.93 1.66 -18.88
CA VAL A 194 0.68 2.43 -18.82
C VAL A 194 0.49 3.20 -20.11
N PRO A 195 -0.76 3.42 -20.56
CA PRO A 195 -1.03 4.28 -21.70
C PRO A 195 -0.37 5.66 -21.54
N THR A 196 0.27 6.17 -22.60
CA THR A 196 0.99 7.46 -22.57
C THR A 196 0.12 8.60 -22.06
N HIS A 197 -1.12 8.68 -22.54
CA HIS A 197 -2.06 9.74 -22.21
C HIS A 197 -3.10 9.28 -21.18
N LEU A 198 -2.70 8.49 -20.17
CA LEU A 198 -3.62 7.95 -19.17
C LEU A 198 -4.46 9.04 -18.48
N SER A 199 -3.91 10.23 -18.29
CA SER A 199 -4.62 11.39 -17.74
C SER A 199 -5.82 11.82 -18.60
N GLU A 200 -5.75 11.64 -19.91
CA GLU A 200 -6.78 12.03 -20.89
C GLU A 200 -7.85 10.94 -21.09
N ILE A 201 -7.49 9.66 -20.89
CA ILE A 201 -8.44 8.54 -21.04
C ILE A 201 -9.58 8.69 -20.02
N SER A 202 -10.83 8.66 -20.48
CA SER A 202 -11.99 8.81 -19.60
C SER A 202 -12.16 7.61 -18.64
N PHE A 203 -12.80 7.83 -17.50
CA PHE A 203 -13.14 6.70 -16.60
C PHE A 203 -14.09 5.71 -17.27
N GLU A 204 -15.00 6.17 -18.13
CA GLU A 204 -15.90 5.30 -18.89
C GLU A 204 -15.14 4.32 -19.78
N GLU A 205 -14.10 4.79 -20.48
CA GLU A 205 -13.24 3.92 -21.30
C GLU A 205 -12.51 2.88 -20.46
N LEU A 206 -11.97 3.26 -19.30
CA LEU A 206 -11.28 2.32 -18.41
C LEU A 206 -12.22 1.32 -17.76
N ILE A 207 -13.43 1.74 -17.38
CA ILE A 207 -14.49 0.86 -16.88
C ILE A 207 -14.89 -0.15 -17.98
N ALA A 208 -15.08 0.32 -19.22
CA ALA A 208 -15.40 -0.53 -20.35
C ALA A 208 -14.27 -1.53 -20.67
N LEU A 209 -13.00 -1.08 -20.62
CA LEU A 209 -11.84 -1.94 -20.77
C LEU A 209 -11.82 -3.03 -19.70
N ARG A 210 -12.05 -2.67 -18.43
CA ARG A 210 -12.08 -3.62 -17.31
C ARG A 210 -13.26 -4.60 -17.38
N ALA A 211 -14.34 -4.23 -18.05
CA ALA A 211 -15.48 -5.11 -18.31
C ALA A 211 -15.31 -5.97 -19.58
N ARG A 212 -14.34 -5.66 -20.44
CA ARG A 212 -14.10 -6.40 -21.69
C ARG A 212 -13.72 -7.85 -21.42
N SER A 213 -14.24 -8.76 -22.24
CA SER A 213 -13.87 -10.17 -22.22
C SER A 213 -12.35 -10.34 -22.31
N GLY A 214 -11.77 -11.09 -21.38
CA GLY A 214 -10.33 -11.39 -21.34
C GLY A 214 -9.49 -10.41 -20.51
N PHE A 215 -9.91 -9.16 -20.29
CA PHE A 215 -9.11 -8.21 -19.48
C PHE A 215 -8.95 -8.70 -18.04
N ARG A 216 -10.06 -9.08 -17.39
CA ARG A 216 -10.02 -9.60 -16.01
C ARG A 216 -9.23 -10.89 -15.89
N GLN A 217 -9.28 -11.74 -16.92
CA GLN A 217 -8.50 -12.97 -16.95
C GLN A 217 -7.00 -12.65 -17.02
N GLN A 218 -6.59 -11.75 -17.92
CA GLN A 218 -5.19 -11.32 -18.02
C GLN A 218 -4.70 -10.60 -16.76
N LEU A 219 -5.55 -9.81 -16.12
CA LEU A 219 -5.25 -9.19 -14.83
C LEU A 219 -5.04 -10.26 -13.74
N ALA A 220 -5.93 -11.25 -13.63
CA ALA A 220 -5.79 -12.34 -12.68
C ALA A 220 -4.54 -13.22 -12.96
N GLU A 221 -4.25 -13.53 -14.22
CA GLU A 221 -3.05 -14.25 -14.64
C GLU A 221 -1.78 -13.47 -14.26
N PHE A 222 -1.76 -12.15 -14.47
CA PHE A 222 -0.67 -11.26 -14.05
C PHE A 222 -0.45 -11.33 -12.53
N HIS A 223 -1.50 -11.20 -11.73
CA HIS A 223 -1.38 -11.23 -10.26
C HIS A 223 -0.98 -12.60 -9.72
N GLN A 224 -1.52 -13.67 -10.30
CA GLN A 224 -1.12 -15.04 -9.93
C GLN A 224 0.36 -15.28 -10.24
N ALA A 225 0.84 -14.82 -11.41
CA ALA A 225 2.24 -14.96 -11.79
C ALA A 225 3.15 -14.05 -10.96
N LEU A 226 2.69 -12.85 -10.59
CA LEU A 226 3.39 -11.95 -9.68
C LEU A 226 3.56 -12.60 -8.30
N ASP A 227 2.50 -13.12 -7.69
CA ASP A 227 2.57 -13.78 -6.38
C ASP A 227 3.48 -15.01 -6.40
N ALA A 228 3.43 -15.81 -7.46
CA ALA A 228 4.32 -16.95 -7.64
C ALA A 228 5.80 -16.49 -7.75
N MET A 229 6.07 -15.44 -8.53
CA MET A 229 7.41 -14.87 -8.64
C MET A 229 7.90 -14.31 -7.29
N LEU A 230 7.07 -13.57 -6.57
CA LEU A 230 7.44 -12.99 -5.27
C LEU A 230 7.68 -14.07 -4.21
N THR A 231 6.91 -15.16 -4.24
CA THR A 231 7.13 -16.34 -3.39
C THR A 231 8.46 -17.02 -3.73
N MET A 232 8.74 -17.23 -5.01
CA MET A 232 10.02 -17.78 -5.48
C MET A 232 11.19 -16.90 -5.03
N LEU A 233 11.11 -15.59 -5.24
CA LEU A 233 12.15 -14.65 -4.82
C LEU A 233 12.34 -14.65 -3.30
N GLY A 234 11.26 -14.73 -2.53
CA GLY A 234 11.32 -14.83 -1.06
C GLY A 234 11.93 -16.14 -0.54
N SER A 235 11.88 -17.22 -1.33
CA SER A 235 12.50 -18.50 -0.98
C SER A 235 14.03 -18.46 -1.10
N GLY A 236 14.56 -17.62 -2.01
CA GLY A 236 15.97 -17.58 -2.36
C GLY A 236 16.41 -18.70 -3.32
N TYR A 237 15.47 -19.48 -3.87
CA TYR A 237 15.71 -20.44 -4.96
C TYR A 237 15.33 -19.83 -6.31
N ALA A 238 16.18 -20.03 -7.33
CA ALA A 238 15.84 -19.59 -8.68
C ALA A 238 15.02 -20.65 -9.42
N GLU A 239 13.81 -20.26 -9.81
CA GLU A 239 12.96 -21.02 -10.72
C GLU A 239 12.72 -20.19 -12.00
N PRO A 240 13.52 -20.38 -13.06
CA PRO A 240 13.38 -19.61 -14.30
C PRO A 240 11.98 -19.68 -14.93
N ALA A 241 11.27 -20.79 -14.72
CA ALA A 241 9.90 -20.97 -15.21
C ALA A 241 8.89 -20.01 -14.55
N ALA A 242 9.08 -19.67 -13.27
CA ALA A 242 8.25 -18.68 -12.59
C ALA A 242 8.44 -17.28 -13.20
N LEU A 243 9.68 -16.92 -13.55
CA LEU A 243 9.98 -15.67 -14.25
C LEU A 243 9.40 -15.65 -15.66
N THR A 244 9.55 -16.74 -16.43
CA THR A 244 8.91 -16.88 -17.75
C THR A 244 7.40 -16.66 -17.67
N ARG A 245 6.74 -17.29 -16.69
CA ARG A 245 5.29 -17.14 -16.50
C ARG A 245 4.90 -15.69 -16.19
N PHE A 246 5.66 -15.02 -15.33
CA PHE A 246 5.45 -13.61 -15.01
C PHE A 246 5.58 -12.72 -16.25
N GLU A 247 6.65 -12.88 -17.03
CA GLU A 247 6.88 -12.08 -18.24
C GLU A 247 5.80 -12.31 -19.30
N LEU A 248 5.36 -13.56 -19.50
CA LEU A 248 4.26 -13.88 -20.41
C LEU A 248 2.93 -13.26 -19.95
N ALA A 249 2.59 -13.35 -18.67
CA ALA A 249 1.38 -12.75 -18.13
C ALA A 249 1.42 -11.22 -18.22
N GLN A 250 2.58 -10.60 -17.97
CA GLN A 250 2.78 -9.18 -18.16
C GLN A 250 2.60 -8.76 -19.62
N GLN A 251 3.18 -9.50 -20.58
CA GLN A 251 2.98 -9.25 -22.00
C GLN A 251 1.52 -9.38 -22.42
N GLY A 252 0.81 -10.40 -21.94
CA GLY A 252 -0.61 -10.62 -22.21
C GLY A 252 -1.47 -9.44 -21.74
N LEU A 253 -1.24 -8.94 -20.52
CA LEU A 253 -1.93 -7.75 -20.02
C LEU A 253 -1.56 -6.49 -20.82
N ASN A 254 -0.28 -6.29 -21.13
CA ASN A 254 0.19 -5.11 -21.87
C ASN A 254 -0.43 -4.98 -23.27
N GLN A 255 -0.69 -6.09 -23.95
CA GLN A 255 -1.36 -6.10 -25.26
C GLN A 255 -2.76 -5.46 -25.22
N LEU A 256 -3.41 -5.40 -24.04
CA LEU A 256 -4.74 -4.82 -23.85
C LEU A 256 -4.71 -3.32 -23.55
N LEU A 257 -3.53 -2.75 -23.28
CA LEU A 257 -3.38 -1.33 -22.87
C LEU A 257 -3.20 -0.37 -24.06
N GLY A 258 -3.13 -0.91 -25.27
CA GLY A 258 -2.97 -0.14 -26.50
C GLY A 258 -1.52 -0.01 -26.98
N PRO A 259 -1.30 0.66 -28.12
CA PRO A 259 -0.01 0.63 -28.82
C PRO A 259 1.05 1.59 -28.27
N ALA A 260 0.64 2.61 -27.50
CA ALA A 260 1.52 3.64 -26.97
C ALA A 260 1.50 3.60 -25.43
N THR A 261 2.55 3.04 -24.85
CA THR A 261 2.72 2.94 -23.40
C THR A 261 4.06 3.49 -22.94
N HIS A 262 4.12 3.94 -21.69
CA HIS A 262 5.37 4.22 -20.97
C HIS A 262 5.52 3.27 -19.80
N SER A 263 6.78 3.01 -19.45
CA SER A 263 7.13 2.19 -18.30
C SER A 263 7.03 3.01 -17.01
N LEU A 264 6.32 2.48 -16.02
CA LEU A 264 6.25 2.97 -14.66
C LEU A 264 6.78 1.92 -13.68
N PRO A 265 7.66 2.31 -12.73
CA PRO A 265 8.16 1.36 -11.75
C PRO A 265 7.08 1.04 -10.70
N LEU A 266 6.86 -0.25 -10.49
CA LEU A 266 6.26 -0.80 -9.28
C LEU A 266 7.39 -1.43 -8.45
N THR A 267 7.71 -0.80 -7.32
CA THR A 267 8.79 -1.23 -6.43
C THR A 267 8.22 -2.04 -5.27
N THR A 268 8.89 -3.12 -4.90
CA THR A 268 8.57 -3.91 -3.71
C THR A 268 9.84 -4.40 -3.01
N LEU A 269 9.78 -4.62 -1.68
CA LEU A 269 10.90 -5.16 -0.90
C LEU A 269 10.76 -6.67 -0.78
N ILE A 270 11.76 -7.40 -1.27
CA ILE A 270 11.87 -8.85 -1.09
C ILE A 270 12.74 -9.14 0.13
N SER A 271 12.27 -9.99 1.03
CA SER A 271 13.06 -10.58 2.11
C SER A 271 13.22 -12.07 1.83
N CYS A 272 14.46 -12.55 1.77
CA CYS A 272 14.79 -13.90 1.32
C CYS A 272 15.11 -14.81 2.50
N SER A 273 14.60 -16.03 2.46
CA SER A 273 14.89 -17.06 3.46
C SER A 273 16.31 -17.63 3.32
N LEU A 274 16.86 -17.59 2.10
CA LEU A 274 18.21 -18.00 1.76
C LEU A 274 19.01 -16.84 1.13
N PRO A 275 20.35 -16.96 1.03
CA PRO A 275 21.16 -15.94 0.35
C PRO A 275 20.70 -15.68 -1.09
N ALA A 276 20.43 -14.42 -1.42
CA ALA A 276 19.74 -14.04 -2.66
C ALA A 276 20.67 -13.99 -3.89
N MET A 277 21.99 -13.89 -3.68
CA MET A 277 22.95 -13.64 -4.76
C MET A 277 22.94 -14.73 -5.84
N ALA A 278 22.99 -15.99 -5.43
CA ALA A 278 23.00 -17.12 -6.35
C ALA A 278 21.71 -17.18 -7.20
N MET A 279 20.56 -16.98 -6.55
CA MET A 279 19.27 -16.90 -7.22
C MET A 279 19.23 -15.78 -8.26
N ILE A 280 19.59 -14.55 -7.87
CA ILE A 280 19.55 -13.40 -8.79
C ILE A 280 20.49 -13.61 -9.98
N HIS A 281 21.69 -14.16 -9.75
CA HIS A 281 22.63 -14.46 -10.83
C HIS A 281 22.05 -15.49 -11.81
N GLN A 282 21.44 -16.56 -11.31
CA GLN A 282 20.81 -17.59 -12.15
C GLN A 282 19.61 -17.05 -12.93
N LEU A 283 18.77 -16.21 -12.31
CA LEU A 283 17.65 -15.57 -13.01
C LEU A 283 18.13 -14.62 -14.12
N LYS A 284 19.14 -13.78 -13.85
CA LYS A 284 19.73 -12.90 -14.87
C LYS A 284 20.40 -13.67 -16.02
N ALA A 285 21.04 -14.80 -15.72
CA ALA A 285 21.66 -15.64 -16.73
C ALA A 285 20.64 -16.37 -17.62
N SER A 286 19.52 -16.81 -17.03
CA SER A 286 18.44 -17.48 -17.78
C SER A 286 17.54 -16.51 -18.54
N HIS A 287 17.45 -15.26 -18.10
CA HIS A 287 16.60 -14.22 -18.69
C HIS A 287 17.39 -12.91 -18.89
N PRO A 288 18.38 -12.89 -19.80
CA PRO A 288 19.26 -11.73 -19.99
C PRO A 288 18.54 -10.50 -20.54
N THR A 289 17.36 -10.68 -21.15
CA THR A 289 16.52 -9.62 -21.71
C THR A 289 15.42 -9.17 -20.74
N SER A 290 15.38 -9.71 -19.52
CA SER A 290 14.37 -9.31 -18.54
C SER A 290 14.52 -7.83 -18.20
N ASN A 291 13.40 -7.11 -18.14
CA ASN A 291 13.37 -5.71 -17.75
C ASN A 291 13.24 -5.52 -16.23
N LEU A 292 13.22 -6.61 -15.45
CA LEU A 292 13.21 -6.54 -13.99
C LEU A 292 14.52 -5.98 -13.45
N ILE A 293 14.42 -5.04 -12.50
CA ILE A 293 15.60 -4.45 -11.85
C ILE A 293 15.71 -4.99 -10.43
N PHE A 294 16.79 -5.73 -10.19
CA PHE A 294 17.18 -6.23 -8.87
C PHE A 294 18.19 -5.26 -8.26
N HIS A 295 17.78 -4.51 -7.23
CA HIS A 295 18.66 -3.61 -6.49
C HIS A 295 19.69 -4.36 -5.64
N PRO A 296 20.78 -3.69 -5.22
CA PRO A 296 21.80 -4.31 -4.38
C PRO A 296 21.22 -4.96 -3.11
N ILE A 297 21.68 -6.18 -2.83
CA ILE A 297 21.29 -6.95 -1.65
C ILE A 297 21.82 -6.26 -0.40
N LYS A 298 20.94 -6.12 0.60
CA LYS A 298 21.25 -5.63 1.94
C LYS A 298 20.90 -6.68 2.97
N LYS A 299 21.49 -6.57 4.16
CA LYS A 299 21.09 -7.38 5.32
C LYS A 299 19.95 -6.69 6.06
N SER A 300 18.79 -7.33 6.08
CA SER A 300 17.65 -6.94 6.92
C SER A 300 17.74 -7.69 8.25
N HIS A 301 17.82 -6.92 9.33
CA HIS A 301 17.80 -7.43 10.71
C HIS A 301 16.38 -7.48 11.28
N PHE A 302 15.36 -7.57 10.41
CA PHE A 302 13.96 -7.45 10.78
C PHE A 302 13.23 -8.79 10.55
N HIS A 303 12.46 -9.23 11.56
CA HIS A 303 11.69 -10.47 11.53
C HIS A 303 10.62 -10.53 10.42
N GLN A 304 10.20 -11.76 10.12
CA GLN A 304 9.48 -12.17 8.90
C GLN A 304 8.02 -11.74 8.77
N ARG A 305 7.32 -11.30 9.83
CA ARG A 305 5.90 -10.92 9.70
C ARG A 305 5.74 -9.45 9.27
N LYS A 306 6.12 -9.18 8.03
CA LYS A 306 5.87 -7.90 7.35
C LYS A 306 4.68 -8.05 6.42
N SER A 307 3.84 -7.04 6.36
CA SER A 307 2.92 -6.91 5.22
C SER A 307 3.73 -6.83 3.93
N GLN A 308 3.12 -7.20 2.81
CA GLN A 308 3.72 -6.95 1.50
C GLN A 308 3.51 -5.49 1.14
N HIS A 309 4.55 -4.79 0.67
CA HIS A 309 4.48 -3.38 0.30
C HIS A 309 4.79 -3.20 -1.18
N PHE A 310 4.00 -2.37 -1.82
CA PHE A 310 4.22 -1.88 -3.16
C PHE A 310 4.26 -0.36 -3.16
N PHE A 311 5.13 0.15 -4.01
CA PHE A 311 5.33 1.57 -4.19
C PHE A 311 5.35 1.91 -5.67
N THR A 312 4.58 2.93 -6.08
CA THR A 312 4.63 3.43 -7.46
C THR A 312 4.43 4.93 -7.50
N ARG A 313 5.12 5.62 -8.41
CA ARG A 313 4.98 7.07 -8.61
C ARG A 313 4.43 7.35 -10.00
N LEU A 314 3.25 7.96 -10.04
CA LEU A 314 2.60 8.38 -11.30
C LEU A 314 3.00 9.79 -11.77
N GLY A 315 3.93 10.45 -11.07
CA GLY A 315 4.34 11.83 -11.39
C GLY A 315 4.89 12.00 -12.81
N GLN A 316 5.39 10.92 -13.42
CA GLN A 316 5.90 10.90 -14.79
C GLN A 316 4.80 10.83 -15.87
N VAL A 317 3.53 10.58 -15.49
CA VAL A 317 2.36 10.50 -16.39
C VAL A 317 1.45 11.72 -16.23
N LYS A 318 1.89 12.73 -15.46
CA LYS A 318 1.14 13.99 -15.28
C LYS A 318 1.40 15.03 -16.38
N SER A 319 2.29 14.71 -17.31
CA SER A 319 2.70 15.54 -18.44
C SER A 319 1.95 15.16 -19.71
#